data_AF-A0A2V8R1Z9-F1
#
_entry.id   AF-A0A2V8R1Z9-F1
#
_cell.length_a   1.000
_cell.length_b   1.000
_cell.length_c   1.000
_cell.angle_alpha   90.00
_cell.angle_beta   90.00
_cell.angle_gamma   90.00
#
_symmetry.space_group_name_H-M   'P 1'
#
loop_
_entity.id
_entity.type
_entity.pdbx_description
1 polymer ?
#
loop_
_entity_poly.entity_id
_entity_poly.type
_entity_poly.pdbx_seq_one_letter_code
_entity_poly.pdbx_strand_id
1 'polypeptide(L)'
;LAKDTVGKQIVRSADSIGANIAEGSGRGSHQDNRRFVRMARGSLYETMHWLRRSYMRKLLSQAEVKKLQVLIEELTPKLNAYLRSVDQRVKSN
;
A
#
# COMPACT_ATOMS: atom_id res chain seq x y z
N LEU A 1 0.79 -6.66 24.41
CA LEU A 1 1.42 -5.42 23.89
C LEU A 1 1.89 -5.52 22.43
N ALA A 2 2.78 -6.44 22.06
CA ALA A 2 3.34 -6.51 20.69
C ALA A 2 2.32 -6.77 19.57
N LYS A 3 1.28 -7.59 19.83
CA LYS A 3 0.17 -7.82 18.88
C LYS A 3 -0.67 -6.56 18.66
N ASP A 4 -0.96 -5.82 19.72
CA ASP A 4 -1.75 -4.58 19.67
C ASP A 4 -1.05 -3.51 18.84
N THR A 5 0.26 -3.30 19.06
CA THR A 5 1.01 -2.27 18.36
C THR A 5 1.20 -2.60 16.89
N VAL A 6 1.66 -3.82 16.55
CA VAL A 6 1.91 -4.18 15.15
C VAL A 6 0.62 -4.38 14.37
N GLY A 7 -0.42 -4.96 14.98
CA GLY A 7 -1.72 -5.11 14.35
C GLY A 7 -2.32 -3.77 13.94
N LYS A 8 -2.30 -2.77 14.83
CA LYS A 8 -2.74 -1.40 14.51
C LYS A 8 -1.94 -0.79 13.35
N GLN A 9 -0.61 -1.00 13.32
CA GLN A 9 0.22 -0.47 12.24
C GLN A 9 -0.07 -1.14 10.89
N ILE A 10 -0.32 -2.46 10.86
CA ILE A 10 -0.74 -3.18 9.64
C ILE A 10 -2.06 -2.62 9.13
N VAL A 11 -3.08 -2.54 9.98
CA VAL A 11 -4.42 -2.08 9.58
C VAL A 11 -4.35 -0.66 9.03
N ARG A 12 -3.72 0.26 9.75
CA ARG A 12 -3.61 1.67 9.31
C ARG A 12 -2.85 1.81 7.99
N SER A 13 -1.72 1.12 7.84
CA SER A 13 -0.95 1.18 6.59
C SER A 13 -1.68 0.52 5.43
N ALA A 14 -2.38 -0.59 5.63
CA ALA A 14 -3.17 -1.25 4.59
C ALA A 14 -4.36 -0.39 4.14
N ASP A 15 -5.15 0.13 5.08
CA ASP A 15 -6.32 0.97 4.78
C ASP A 15 -5.92 2.27 4.08
N SER A 16 -4.75 2.82 4.44
CA SER A 16 -4.18 4.03 3.83
C SER A 16 -3.88 3.85 2.34
N ILE A 17 -3.65 2.63 1.84
CA ILE A 17 -3.43 2.38 0.41
C ILE A 17 -4.68 2.80 -0.39
N GLY A 18 -5.84 2.25 -0.01
CA GLY A 18 -7.11 2.54 -0.67
C GLY A 18 -7.55 3.98 -0.46
N ALA A 19 -7.40 4.50 0.77
CA ALA A 19 -7.75 5.88 1.09
C ALA A 19 -7.00 6.90 0.22
N ASN A 20 -5.69 6.73 0.05
CA ASN A 20 -4.90 7.61 -0.80
C ASN A 20 -5.30 7.50 -2.28
N ILE A 21 -5.57 6.30 -2.81
CA ILE A 21 -6.03 6.14 -4.20
C ILE A 21 -7.36 6.87 -4.43
N ALA A 22 -8.31 6.71 -3.51
CA ALA A 22 -9.61 7.36 -3.59
C ALA A 22 -9.49 8.88 -3.50
N GLU A 23 -8.72 9.38 -2.53
CA GLU A 23 -8.51 10.81 -2.35
C GLU A 23 -7.81 11.45 -3.55
N GLY A 24 -6.76 10.81 -4.07
CA GLY A 24 -6.06 11.27 -5.26
C GLY A 24 -6.96 11.36 -6.49
N SER A 25 -7.84 10.37 -6.67
CA SER A 25 -8.79 10.33 -7.78
C SER A 25 -9.83 11.45 -7.71
N GLY A 26 -10.18 11.91 -6.50
CA GLY A 26 -11.16 12.98 -6.28
C GLY A 26 -10.61 14.41 -6.37
N ARG A 27 -9.29 14.61 -6.44
CA ARG A 27 -8.64 15.95 -6.35
C ARG A 27 -8.68 16.78 -7.65
N GLY A 28 -9.19 16.22 -8.75
CA GLY A 28 -9.45 16.98 -9.99
C GLY A 28 -8.22 17.31 -10.88
N SER A 29 -6.99 17.18 -10.37
CA SER A 29 -5.76 17.35 -11.17
C SER A 29 -4.92 16.07 -11.23
N HIS A 30 -4.25 15.84 -12.36
CA HIS A 30 -3.32 14.70 -12.49
C HIS A 30 -2.10 14.85 -11.57
N GLN A 31 -1.68 16.09 -11.27
CA GLN A 31 -0.55 16.37 -10.39
C GLN A 31 -0.83 15.98 -8.95
N ASP A 32 -2.04 16.30 -8.45
CA ASP A 32 -2.47 15.88 -7.12
C ASP A 32 -2.70 14.38 -7.06
N ASN A 33 -3.40 13.81 -8.05
CA ASN A 33 -3.60 12.36 -8.10
C ASN A 33 -2.26 11.61 -8.01
N ARG A 34 -1.26 12.05 -8.78
CA ARG A 34 0.10 11.47 -8.74
C ARG A 34 0.72 11.51 -7.34
N ARG A 35 0.56 12.62 -6.61
CA ARG A 35 1.07 12.77 -5.23
C ARG A 35 0.43 11.73 -4.31
N PHE A 36 -0.88 11.59 -4.38
CA PHE A 36 -1.63 10.62 -3.57
C PHE A 36 -1.32 9.17 -3.93
N VAL A 37 -1.18 8.83 -5.22
CA VAL A 37 -0.77 7.47 -5.63
C VAL A 37 0.65 7.13 -5.14
N ARG A 38 1.56 8.12 -5.05
CA ARG A 38 2.87 7.91 -4.42
C ARG A 38 2.75 7.62 -2.92
N MET A 39 1.83 8.28 -2.22
CA MET A 39 1.53 8.00 -0.81
C MET A 39 0.94 6.60 -0.63
N ALA A 40 -0.01 6.20 -1.49
CA ALA A 40 -0.55 4.83 -1.51
C ALA A 40 0.56 3.78 -1.68
N ARG A 41 1.53 4.03 -2.57
CA ARG A 41 2.69 3.16 -2.74
C ARG A 41 3.57 3.10 -1.49
N GLY A 42 3.77 4.24 -0.81
CA GLY A 42 4.45 4.27 0.48
C GLY A 42 3.76 3.40 1.53
N SER A 43 2.44 3.54 1.66
CA SER A 43 1.62 2.72 2.58
C SER A 43 1.67 1.22 2.27
N LEU A 44 1.76 0.83 0.99
CA LEU A 44 1.98 -0.56 0.59
C LEU A 44 3.31 -1.10 1.12
N TYR A 45 4.41 -0.38 0.94
CA TYR A 45 5.71 -0.80 1.45
C TYR A 45 5.76 -0.84 2.99
N GLU A 46 5.07 0.08 3.66
CA GLU A 46 4.91 0.06 5.10
C GLU A 46 4.11 -1.17 5.57
N THR A 47 3.02 -1.51 4.87
CA THR A 47 2.25 -2.74 5.13
C THR A 47 3.15 -3.98 5.03
N MET A 48 3.94 -4.08 3.95
CA MET A 48 4.90 -5.17 3.76
C MET A 48 5.94 -5.23 4.89
N HIS A 49 6.44 -4.07 5.35
CA HIS A 49 7.35 -4.01 6.49
C HIS A 49 6.72 -4.62 7.74
N TRP A 50 5.51 -4.19 8.11
CA TRP A 50 4.84 -4.66 9.33
C TRP A 50 4.43 -6.13 9.26
N LEU A 51 4.08 -6.65 8.08
CA LEU A 51 3.85 -8.07 7.87
C LEU A 51 5.12 -8.90 8.08
N ARG A 52 6.27 -8.45 7.54
CA ARG A 52 7.58 -9.09 7.79
C ARG A 52 7.93 -9.04 9.28
N ARG A 53 7.75 -7.91 9.94
CA ARG A 53 7.99 -7.78 11.40
C ARG A 53 7.08 -8.70 12.21
N SER A 54 5.82 -8.87 11.80
CA SER A 54 4.87 -9.77 12.47
C SER A 54 5.30 -11.23 12.35
N TYR A 55 5.74 -11.65 11.16
CA TYR A 55 6.27 -12.99 10.95
C TYR A 55 7.52 -13.27 11.78
N MET A 56 8.49 -12.34 11.78
CA MET A 56 9.71 -12.46 12.60
C MET A 56 9.42 -12.54 14.11
N ARG A 57 8.32 -11.93 14.56
CA ARG A 57 7.85 -11.99 15.95
C ARG A 57 6.96 -13.22 16.23
N LYS A 58 6.85 -14.15 15.28
CA LYS A 58 5.99 -15.35 15.35
C LYS A 58 4.52 -15.02 15.64
N LEU A 59 4.05 -13.87 15.16
CA LEU A 59 2.66 -13.43 15.29
C LEU A 59 1.77 -13.89 14.12
N LEU A 60 2.39 -14.32 13.02
CA LEU A 60 1.75 -14.90 11.86
C LEU A 60 2.38 -16.27 11.58
N SER A 61 1.55 -17.23 11.23
CA SER A 61 1.96 -18.52 10.69
C SER A 61 2.46 -18.38 9.25
N GLN A 62 3.23 -19.37 8.79
CA GLN A 62 3.68 -19.42 7.39
C GLN A 62 2.49 -19.48 6.41
N ALA A 63 1.40 -20.15 6.79
CA ALA A 63 0.19 -20.21 5.97
C ALA A 63 -0.49 -18.84 5.82
N GLU A 64 -0.57 -18.05 6.90
CA GLU A 64 -1.11 -16.68 6.86
C GLU A 64 -0.20 -15.76 6.03
N VAL A 65 1.12 -15.85 6.21
CA VAL A 65 2.07 -15.08 5.39
C VAL A 65 1.92 -15.40 3.92
N LYS A 66 1.78 -16.68 3.55
CA LYS A 66 1.61 -17.08 2.14
C LYS A 66 0.34 -16.50 1.52
N LYS A 67 -0.77 -16.47 2.26
CA LYS A 67 -2.02 -15.82 1.80
C LYS A 67 -1.83 -14.32 1.56
N LEU A 68 -1.18 -13.63 2.50
CA LEU A 68 -0.92 -12.19 2.39
C LEU A 68 0.07 -11.86 1.27
N GLN A 69 1.05 -12.73 1.05
CA GLN A 69 2.06 -12.57 0.01
C GLN A 69 1.43 -12.59 -1.39
N VAL A 70 0.46 -13.47 -1.66
CA VAL A 70 -0.28 -13.49 -2.92
C VAL A 70 -0.94 -12.14 -3.20
N LEU A 71 -1.59 -11.54 -2.19
CA LEU A 71 -2.24 -10.23 -2.33
C LEU A 71 -1.23 -9.11 -2.62
N ILE A 72 -0.07 -9.14 -1.95
CA ILE A 72 0.99 -8.14 -2.14
C ILE A 72 1.63 -8.28 -3.54
N GLU A 73 1.89 -9.51 -3.98
CA GLU A 73 2.48 -9.82 -5.29
C GLU A 73 1.56 -9.40 -6.43
N GLU A 74 0.24 -9.46 -6.23
CA GLU A 74 -0.75 -8.95 -7.18
C GLU A 74 -0.86 -7.41 -7.15
N LEU A 75 -0.94 -6.82 -5.95
CA LEU A 75 -1.19 -5.39 -5.78
C LEU A 75 0.00 -4.52 -6.19
N THR A 76 1.22 -4.95 -5.88
CA THR A 76 2.45 -4.17 -6.14
C THR A 76 2.62 -3.78 -7.61
N PRO A 77 2.59 -4.71 -8.59
CA PRO A 77 2.73 -4.35 -9.99
C PRO A 77 1.55 -3.52 -10.50
N LYS A 78 0.33 -3.77 -10.02
CA LYS A 78 -0.88 -2.99 -10.38
C LYS A 78 -0.76 -1.53 -9.94
N LEU A 79 -0.38 -1.29 -8.69
CA LEU A 79 -0.20 0.06 -8.16
C LEU A 79 0.93 0.80 -8.87
N ASN A 80 2.03 0.11 -9.19
CA ASN A 80 3.13 0.68 -9.96
C ASN A 80 2.72 1.01 -11.40
N ALA A 81 1.93 0.16 -12.06
CA ALA A 81 1.38 0.44 -13.38
C ALA A 81 0.42 1.64 -13.37
N TYR A 82 -0.43 1.74 -12.35
CA TYR A 82 -1.30 2.89 -12.16
C TYR A 82 -0.52 4.18 -11.96
N LEU A 83 0.50 4.19 -11.09
CA LEU A 83 1.36 5.36 -10.91
C LEU A 83 2.03 5.79 -12.23
N ARG A 84 2.54 4.84 -13.02
CA ARG A 84 3.13 5.15 -14.34
C ARG A 84 2.10 5.78 -15.28
N SER A 85 0.85 5.31 -15.29
CA SER A 85 -0.18 5.88 -16.16
C SER A 85 -0.52 7.33 -15.75
N VAL A 86 -0.59 7.60 -14.44
CA VAL A 86 -0.82 8.96 -13.92
C VAL A 86 0.39 9.86 -14.21
N ASP A 87 1.62 9.36 -14.05
CA ASP A 87 2.85 10.08 -14.39
C ASP A 87 2.86 10.54 -15.86
N GLN A 88 2.41 9.70 -16.79
CA GLN A 88 2.33 10.07 -18.21
C GLN A 88 1.29 11.16 -18.46
N ARG A 89 0.10 11.07 -17.84
CA ARG A 89 -0.93 12.11 -17.96
C ARG A 89 -0.47 13.46 -17.42
N VAL A 90 0.40 13.49 -16.40
CA VAL A 90 0.99 14.74 -15.93
C VAL A 90 1.99 15.33 -16.93
N LYS A 91 2.73 14.50 -17.68
CA LYS A 91 3.71 14.96 -18.67
C LYS A 91 3.05 15.46 -19.97
N SER A 92 1.85 14.98 -20.27
CA SER A 92 1.07 15.36 -21.46
C SER A 92 0.20 16.60 -21.26
N ASN A 93 0.10 17.12 -20.03
CA ASN A 93 -0.55 18.39 -19.68
C ASN A 93 0.50 19.50 -19.52
#